data_AF-A0A7S1GYW6-F1
#
_entry.id   AF-A0A7S1GYW6-F1
#
_cell.length_a   1.000
_cell.length_b   1.000
_cell.length_c   1.000
_cell.angle_alpha   90.00
_cell.angle_beta   90.00
_cell.angle_gamma   90.00
#
_symmetry.space_group_name_H-M   'P 1'
#
loop_
_entity.id
_entity.type
_entity.pdbx_description
1 polymer ?
#
loop_
_entity_poly.entity_id
_entity_poly.type
_entity_poly.pdbx_seq_one_letter_code
_entity_poly.pdbx_strand_id
1 'polypeptide(L)'
;YSPVVLVLIVALALSAAWSVKRGFADAGGFEFGWFHGYHEAMNSVRNAKAIFLVLALLPLWTAAAAARPRGFARGLLLGLVLALFVGAGAALWERLAYTGLLDFSTDY
;
A
#
# COMPACT_ATOMS: atom_id res chain seq x y z
N TYR A 1 0.50 12.39 -20.51
CA TYR A 1 1.80 12.34 -19.81
C TYR A 1 2.91 12.63 -20.80
N SER A 2 4.03 13.23 -20.37
CA SER A 2 5.20 13.34 -21.23
C SER A 2 5.83 11.95 -21.46
N PRO A 3 6.61 11.75 -22.53
CA PRO A 3 7.30 10.47 -22.78
C PRO A 3 8.17 10.03 -21.59
N VAL A 4 8.87 10.97 -20.95
CA VAL A 4 9.69 10.70 -19.76
C VAL A 4 8.87 10.12 -18.62
N VAL A 5 7.69 10.69 -18.34
CA VAL A 5 6.81 10.19 -17.27
C VAL A 5 6.29 8.78 -17.58
N LEU A 6 5.97 8.50 -18.84
CA LEU A 6 5.56 7.14 -19.24
C LEU A 6 6.68 6.12 -19.04
N VAL A 7 7.91 6.47 -19.42
CA VAL A 7 9.08 5.62 -19.18
C VAL A 7 9.26 5.34 -17.69
N LEU A 8 9.14 6.36 -16.83
CA LEU A 8 9.26 6.18 -15.38
C LEU A 8 8.14 5.31 -14.80
N ILE A 9 6.90 5.46 -15.27
CA ILE A 9 5.76 4.61 -14.86
C ILE A 9 6.02 3.15 -15.23
N VAL A 10 6.46 2.90 -16.47
CA VAL A 10 6.78 1.55 -16.95
C VAL A 10 7.95 0.97 -16.17
N ALA A 11 9.02 1.74 -15.97
CA ALA A 11 10.17 1.31 -15.18
C ALA A 11 9.79 0.95 -13.74
N LEU A 12 8.93 1.75 -13.09
CA LEU A 12 8.42 1.45 -11.76
C LEU A 12 7.57 0.17 -11.74
N ALA A 13 6.67 0.00 -12.70
CA ALA A 13 5.83 -1.19 -12.82
C ALA A 13 6.67 -2.46 -12.99
N LEU A 14 7.66 -2.42 -13.89
CA LEU A 14 8.58 -3.54 -14.14
C LEU A 14 9.47 -3.82 -12.93
N SER A 15 9.97 -2.78 -12.26
CA SER A 15 10.76 -2.93 -11.04
C SER A 15 9.95 -3.58 -9.90
N ALA A 16 8.70 -3.15 -9.71
CA ALA A 16 7.80 -3.75 -8.73
C ALA A 16 7.47 -5.22 -9.08
N ALA A 17 7.18 -5.52 -10.35
CA ALA A 17 6.94 -6.90 -10.80
C ALA A 17 8.16 -7.79 -10.59
N TRP A 18 9.35 -7.25 -10.88
CA TRP A 18 10.61 -7.95 -10.64
C TRP A 18 10.86 -8.20 -9.15
N SER A 19 10.56 -7.23 -8.29
CA SER A 19 10.65 -7.38 -6.84
C SER A 19 9.71 -8.48 -6.31
N VAL A 20 8.48 -8.58 -6.83
CA VAL A 20 7.55 -9.68 -6.49
C VAL A 20 8.13 -11.03 -6.87
N LYS A 21 8.62 -11.16 -8.12
CA LYS A 21 9.26 -12.40 -8.60
C LYS A 21 10.44 -12.81 -7.72
N ARG A 22 11.30 -11.86 -7.36
CA ARG A 22 12.43 -12.11 -6.46
C ARG A 22 11.96 -12.53 -5.07
N GLY A 23 10.96 -11.86 -4.51
CA GLY A 23 10.40 -12.20 -3.22
C GLY A 23 9.85 -13.63 -3.15
N PHE A 24 9.25 -14.12 -4.24
CA PHE A 24 8.85 -15.54 -4.32
C PHE A 24 10.06 -16.48 -4.36
N ALA A 25 11.08 -16.17 -5.16
CA ALA A 25 12.28 -17.01 -5.24
C ALA A 25 13.04 -17.06 -3.91
N ASP A 26 13.17 -15.90 -3.23
CA ASP A 26 13.88 -15.77 -1.96
C ASP A 26 13.12 -16.47 -0.81
N ALA A 27 11.79 -16.60 -0.91
CA ALA A 27 10.94 -17.33 0.05
C ALA A 27 10.86 -18.84 -0.22
N GLY A 28 11.60 -19.37 -1.21
CA GLY A 28 11.58 -20.80 -1.55
C GLY A 28 10.49 -21.20 -2.56
N GLY A 29 9.76 -20.25 -3.13
CA GLY A 29 8.72 -20.48 -4.12
C GLY A 29 7.48 -19.61 -3.89
N PHE A 30 6.51 -19.74 -4.80
CA PHE A 30 5.19 -19.17 -4.57
C PHE A 30 4.39 -20.09 -3.65
N GLU A 31 3.94 -19.54 -2.52
CA GLU A 31 3.00 -20.18 -1.62
C GLU A 31 1.95 -19.15 -1.20
N PHE A 32 0.67 -19.48 -1.40
CA PHE A 32 -0.42 -18.58 -1.05
C PHE A 32 -0.80 -18.73 0.42
N GLY A 33 -0.90 -17.61 1.13
CA GLY A 33 -1.50 -17.55 2.45
C GLY A 33 -1.98 -16.14 2.79
N TRP A 34 -2.94 -16.08 3.71
CA TRP A 34 -3.59 -14.84 4.12
C TRP A 34 -2.76 -14.05 5.14
N PHE A 35 -1.95 -14.74 5.93
CA PHE A 35 -1.09 -14.17 6.97
C PHE A 35 0.34 -14.62 6.70
N HIS A 36 1.16 -13.69 6.21
CA HIS A 36 2.55 -13.98 5.83
C HIS A 36 3.50 -13.03 6.55
N GLY A 37 4.50 -13.60 7.22
CA GLY A 37 5.63 -12.89 7.82
C GLY A 37 6.53 -12.21 6.78
N TYR A 38 7.51 -11.44 7.24
CA TYR A 38 8.39 -10.65 6.35
C TYR A 38 9.23 -11.48 5.36
N HIS A 39 9.49 -12.74 5.68
CA HIS A 39 10.29 -13.65 4.85
C HIS A 39 9.45 -14.60 3.99
N GLU A 40 8.13 -14.50 4.05
CA GLU A 40 7.24 -15.41 3.33
C GLU A 40 6.83 -14.86 1.96
N ALA A 41 6.41 -15.76 1.08
CA ALA A 41 6.20 -15.49 -0.34
C ALA A 41 5.24 -14.32 -0.61
N MET A 42 4.14 -14.20 0.15
CA MET A 42 3.13 -13.17 -0.08
C MET A 42 3.53 -11.79 0.46
N ASN A 43 4.63 -11.65 1.21
CA ASN A 43 5.09 -10.34 1.67
C ASN A 43 5.43 -9.41 0.48
N SER A 44 6.03 -9.96 -0.58
CA SER A 44 6.37 -9.20 -1.77
C SER A 44 5.11 -8.67 -2.50
N VAL A 45 4.06 -9.49 -2.57
CA VAL A 45 2.73 -9.11 -3.09
C VAL A 45 2.06 -8.08 -2.21
N ARG A 46 2.11 -8.27 -0.88
CA ARG A 46 1.58 -7.33 0.12
C ARG A 46 2.14 -5.92 -0.09
N ASN A 47 3.42 -5.81 -0.40
CA ASN A 47 4.07 -4.53 -0.68
C ASN A 47 3.72 -4.00 -2.09
N ALA A 48 3.78 -4.84 -3.11
CA ALA A 48 3.60 -4.40 -4.49
C ALA A 48 2.15 -4.03 -4.86
N LYS A 49 1.14 -4.61 -4.18
CA LYS A 49 -0.28 -4.37 -4.51
C LYS A 49 -0.65 -2.89 -4.52
N ALA A 50 -0.11 -2.11 -3.58
CA ALA A 50 -0.41 -0.68 -3.48
C ALA A 50 0.16 0.10 -4.68
N ILE A 51 1.37 -0.26 -5.14
CA ILE A 51 2.00 0.35 -6.31
C ILE A 51 1.16 0.09 -7.55
N PHE A 52 0.81 -1.17 -7.82
CA PHE A 52 -0.01 -1.52 -8.98
C PHE A 52 -1.39 -0.87 -8.94
N LEU A 53 -2.01 -0.80 -7.75
CA LEU A 53 -3.29 -0.13 -7.58
C LEU A 53 -3.20 1.37 -7.92
N VAL A 54 -2.18 2.07 -7.42
CA VAL A 54 -1.96 3.50 -7.75
C VAL A 54 -1.73 3.69 -9.24
N LEU A 55 -0.89 2.86 -9.86
CA LEU A 55 -0.62 2.95 -11.31
C LEU A 55 -1.89 2.72 -12.15
N ALA A 56 -2.76 1.80 -11.74
CA ALA A 56 -4.03 1.54 -12.41
C ALA A 56 -5.03 2.72 -12.24
N LEU A 57 -5.05 3.36 -11.07
CA LEU A 57 -5.95 4.48 -10.78
C LEU A 57 -5.44 5.83 -11.28
N LEU A 58 -4.13 5.96 -11.53
CA LEU A 58 -3.49 7.21 -11.95
C LEU A 58 -4.19 7.93 -13.13
N PRO A 59 -4.53 7.28 -14.27
CA PRO A 59 -5.23 7.96 -15.35
C PRO A 59 -6.59 8.52 -14.90
N LEU A 60 -7.35 7.76 -14.10
CA LEU A 60 -8.64 8.20 -13.57
C LEU A 60 -8.49 9.38 -12.62
N TRP A 61 -7.47 9.35 -11.75
CA TRP A 61 -7.17 10.46 -10.85
C TRP A 61 -6.78 11.73 -11.60
N THR A 62 -5.92 11.62 -12.62
CA THR A 62 -5.56 12.79 -13.44
C THR A 62 -6.75 13.38 -14.18
N ALA A 63 -7.62 12.54 -14.74
CA ALA A 63 -8.86 12.98 -15.39
C ALA A 63 -9.81 13.66 -14.40
N ALA A 64 -10.00 13.08 -13.21
CA ALA A 64 -10.86 13.65 -12.17
C ALA A 64 -10.31 14.98 -11.62
N ALA A 65 -9.00 15.07 -11.41
CA ALA A 65 -8.33 16.29 -10.96
C ALA A 65 -8.45 17.42 -11.98
N ALA A 66 -8.35 17.11 -13.28
CA ALA A 66 -8.54 18.09 -14.34
C ALA A 66 -10.01 18.55 -14.46
N ALA A 67 -10.96 17.63 -14.37
CA ALA A 67 -12.39 17.93 -14.54
C ALA A 67 -13.00 18.69 -13.36
N ARG A 68 -12.61 18.35 -12.12
CA ARG A 68 -13.19 18.92 -10.89
C ARG A 68 -12.13 19.10 -9.79
N PRO A 69 -11.16 20.01 -9.94
CA PRO A 69 -9.99 20.10 -9.07
C PRO A 69 -10.33 20.29 -7.58
N ARG A 70 -11.29 21.17 -7.26
CA ARG A 70 -11.71 21.40 -5.87
C ARG A 70 -12.43 20.20 -5.27
N GLY A 71 -13.27 19.52 -6.05
CA GLY A 71 -13.99 18.32 -5.60
C GLY A 71 -13.04 17.16 -5.39
N PHE A 72 -12.10 16.96 -6.33
CA PHE A 72 -11.04 15.96 -6.22
C PHE A 72 -10.18 16.18 -4.98
N ALA A 73 -9.69 17.41 -4.76
CA ALA A 73 -8.84 17.73 -3.60
C ALA A 73 -9.56 17.47 -2.27
N ARG A 74 -10.83 17.87 -2.14
CA ARG A 74 -11.64 17.61 -0.93
C ARG A 74 -11.89 16.11 -0.73
N GLY A 75 -12.23 15.39 -1.79
CA GLY A 75 -12.46 13.95 -1.75
C GLY A 75 -11.19 13.17 -1.37
N LEU A 76 -10.04 13.55 -1.95
CA LEU A 76 -8.74 12.97 -1.60
C LEU A 76 -8.38 13.24 -0.14
N LEU A 77 -8.54 14.49 0.33
CA LEU A 77 -8.30 14.84 1.73
C LEU A 77 -9.17 14.02 2.68
N LEU A 78 -10.47 13.91 2.38
CA LEU A 78 -11.39 13.10 3.18
C LEU A 78 -10.96 11.64 3.20
N GLY A 79 -10.59 11.08 2.05
CA GLY A 79 -10.08 9.71 1.95
C GLY A 79 -8.82 9.48 2.80
N LEU A 80 -7.86 10.42 2.77
CA LEU A 80 -6.64 10.37 3.60
C LEU A 80 -6.96 10.46 5.09
N VAL A 81 -7.88 11.35 5.49
CA VAL A 81 -8.31 11.48 6.89
C VAL A 81 -8.99 10.20 7.37
N LEU A 82 -9.89 9.61 6.57
CA LEU A 82 -10.55 8.35 6.91
C LEU A 82 -9.56 7.20 7.01
N ALA A 83 -8.62 7.09 6.07
CA ALA A 83 -7.57 6.06 6.11
C ALA A 83 -6.71 6.18 7.38
N LEU A 84 -6.29 7.40 7.72
CA LEU A 84 -5.52 7.65 8.94
C LEU A 84 -6.34 7.36 10.20
N PHE A 85 -7.61 7.77 10.23
CA PHE A 85 -8.51 7.52 11.36
C PHE A 85 -8.70 6.02 11.60
N VAL A 86 -8.97 5.26 10.55
CA VAL A 86 -9.11 3.79 10.64
C VAL A 86 -7.80 3.14 11.04
N GLY A 87 -6.67 3.56 10.46
CA GLY A 87 -5.35 3.03 10.81
C GLY A 87 -4.96 3.29 12.26
N ALA A 88 -5.18 4.52 12.76
CA ALA A 88 -4.95 4.87 14.15
C ALA A 88 -5.89 4.11 15.09
N GLY A 89 -7.16 3.96 14.72
CA GLY A 89 -8.12 3.16 15.47
C GLY A 89 -7.72 1.68 15.58
N ALA A 90 -7.24 1.09 14.48
CA ALA A 90 -6.73 -0.28 14.46
C ALA A 90 -5.49 -0.44 15.36
N ALA A 91 -4.55 0.51 15.32
CA ALA A 91 -3.38 0.50 16.19
C ALA A 91 -3.75 0.63 17.67
N LEU A 92 -4.71 1.50 18.01
CA LEU A 92 -5.23 1.63 19.37
C LEU A 92 -5.93 0.35 19.84
N TRP A 93 -6.72 -0.28 18.96
CA TRP A 93 -7.39 -1.54 19.23
C TRP A 93 -6.40 -2.68 19.50
N GLU A 94 -5.40 -2.84 18.63
CA GLU A 94 -4.35 -3.84 18.78
C GLU A 94 -3.59 -3.65 20.09
N ARG A 95 -3.22 -2.40 20.40
CA ARG A 95 -2.52 -2.07 21.65
C ARG A 95 -3.35 -2.35 22.89
N LEU A 96 -4.65 -2.04 22.84
CA LEU A 96 -5.60 -2.39 23.91
C LEU A 96 -5.68 -3.90 24.14
N ALA A 97 -5.66 -4.67 23.06
CA ALA A 97 -5.87 -6.12 23.10
C ALA A 97 -4.66 -6.89 23.65
N TYR A 98 -3.42 -6.44 23.37
CA TYR A 98 -2.21 -7.21 23.70
C TYR A 98 -1.41 -6.66 24.89
N THR A 99 -1.23 -5.35 25.02
CA THR A 99 -0.37 -4.75 26.06
C THR A 99 -1.13 -3.85 27.04
N GLY A 100 -2.24 -3.23 26.62
CA GLY A 100 -3.06 -2.29 27.40
C GLY A 100 -2.56 -0.85 27.29
N LEU A 101 -3.42 0.12 26.94
CA LEU A 101 -3.11 1.46 26.38
C LEU A 101 -1.91 2.25 26.94
N LEU A 102 -1.64 2.16 28.23
CA LEU A 102 -0.61 2.94 28.92
C LEU A 102 0.47 2.07 29.56
N ASP A 103 0.40 0.75 29.39
CA ASP A 103 1.48 -0.14 29.79
C ASP A 103 2.53 -0.18 28.67
N PHE A 104 3.74 0.25 29.00
CA PHE A 104 4.91 0.23 28.13
C PHE A 104 6.01 -0.72 28.65
N SER A 105 5.70 -1.48 29.70
CA SER A 105 6.61 -2.45 30.32
C SER A 105 6.39 -3.89 29.84
N THR A 106 5.22 -4.17 29.27
CA THR A 106 4.87 -5.48 28.71
C THR A 106 5.32 -5.58 27.26
N ASP A 107 5.99 -6.70 26.92
CA ASP A 107 6.43 -7.02 25.57
C ASP A 107 5.25 -7.32 24.64
N TYR A 108 5.42 -6.95 23.36
CA TYR A 108 4.42 -7.09 22.30
C TYR A 108 4.50 -8.45 21.59
#